data_AF-A0A8E7P256-F1
#
_entry.id   AF-A0A8E7P256-F1
#
_cell.length_a   1.000
_cell.length_b   1.000
_cell.length_c   1.000
_cell.angle_alpha   90.00
_cell.angle_beta   90.00
_cell.angle_gamma   90.00
#
_symmetry.space_group_name_H-M   'P 1'
#
loop_
_entity.id
_entity.type
_entity.pdbx_description
1 polymer ?
#
loop_
_entity_poly.entity_id
_entity_poly.type
_entity_poly.pdbx_seq_one_letter_code
_entity_poly.pdbx_strand_id
1 'polypeptide(L)'
;MFNQTENAADSTNDQEELVGTSIAPSTQYWMVGIGLLAVRIIQGFIYWGGGSRRFIYAPDKLNPDAPHWMAYKFQTAMPGALLGLEHIISFMLQHFWLLYAGVILFSAAELIAGLFLMLGLFTRISALLSMLFSVLLMLMFGWQGATCIDEWTMAACNLAMGTTIFLCGSHVYAFDNIILKKKPHLTGSRVFNWCCGSLPLPVSPVAYKKLALGLLVFVVVFDVGTYSYYRGSVVTPYHHGPVSPTTHHISLTNGKLLSDGRVTVHAYLDAGTPEAPEHIMEAWLKTSSGETIMYWDTAMLSSLPQDSFRNDYDYNQFSVSHYGIQAVVGSAATIVFPAGILNEDLDRLPDEPLKLVLIDTEGHTFSTILSRGNE
;
A
#
# COMPACT_ATOMS: atom_id res chain seq x y z
N MET A 1 -28.53 -43.24 -68.60
CA MET A 1 -28.53 -41.98 -69.38
C MET A 1 -29.90 -41.34 -69.17
N PHE A 2 -29.94 -40.04 -68.82
CA PHE A 2 -31.10 -39.17 -68.59
C PHE A 2 -31.75 -39.08 -67.18
N ASN A 3 -31.18 -38.15 -66.39
CA ASN A 3 -31.73 -36.95 -65.74
C ASN A 3 -33.20 -36.83 -65.27
N GLN A 4 -33.30 -36.47 -63.98
CA GLN A 4 -34.06 -35.37 -63.32
C GLN A 4 -35.59 -35.23 -63.41
N THR A 5 -36.24 -35.22 -62.23
CA THR A 5 -37.16 -34.17 -61.68
C THR A 5 -37.61 -34.63 -60.27
N GLU A 6 -37.04 -34.13 -59.16
CA GLU A 6 -37.30 -32.89 -58.39
C GLU A 6 -38.61 -32.84 -57.56
N ASN A 7 -38.43 -32.50 -56.27
CA ASN A 7 -39.37 -32.01 -55.22
C ASN A 7 -40.22 -33.05 -54.45
N ALA A 8 -40.33 -33.04 -53.12
CA ALA A 8 -40.04 -32.03 -52.08
C ALA A 8 -39.54 -32.77 -50.80
N ALA A 9 -38.40 -32.41 -50.21
CA ALA A 9 -38.25 -31.41 -49.15
C ALA A 9 -39.16 -31.67 -47.93
N ASP A 10 -38.68 -32.48 -47.00
CA ASP A 10 -39.04 -32.37 -45.58
C ASP A 10 -37.74 -32.15 -44.81
N SER A 11 -37.34 -30.89 -44.73
CA SER A 11 -36.29 -30.43 -43.85
C SER A 11 -36.86 -30.33 -42.44
N THR A 12 -36.93 -31.46 -41.73
CA THR A 12 -37.03 -31.42 -40.27
C THR A 12 -35.70 -30.92 -39.73
N ASN A 13 -35.71 -29.62 -39.51
CA ASN A 13 -34.82 -28.78 -38.74
C ASN A 13 -34.29 -29.53 -37.48
N ASP A 14 -33.11 -30.15 -37.58
CA ASP A 14 -32.29 -30.53 -36.42
C ASP A 14 -31.72 -29.23 -35.81
N GLN A 15 -32.60 -28.46 -35.16
CA GLN A 15 -32.17 -27.55 -34.12
C GLN A 15 -32.15 -28.37 -32.83
N GLU A 16 -30.97 -28.85 -32.44
CA GLU A 16 -30.70 -29.20 -31.04
C GLU A 16 -31.09 -27.98 -30.19
N GLU A 17 -32.29 -28.06 -29.59
CA GLU A 17 -32.69 -27.18 -28.51
C GLU A 17 -31.68 -27.31 -27.37
N LEU A 18 -30.71 -26.39 -27.32
CA LEU A 18 -29.92 -26.08 -26.13
C LEU A 18 -30.82 -25.42 -25.06
N VAL A 19 -31.97 -26.03 -24.77
CA VAL A 19 -32.88 -25.60 -23.71
C VAL A 19 -32.45 -26.31 -22.43
N GLY A 20 -31.87 -25.52 -21.53
CA GLY A 20 -31.14 -25.94 -20.34
C GLY A 20 -31.84 -26.99 -19.48
N THR A 21 -31.36 -28.23 -19.58
CA THR A 21 -31.58 -29.25 -18.56
C THR A 21 -30.88 -28.84 -17.27
N SER A 22 -31.56 -28.98 -16.13
CA SER A 22 -31.00 -28.62 -14.82
C SER A 22 -29.78 -29.49 -14.52
N ILE A 23 -28.61 -28.88 -14.35
CA ILE A 23 -27.37 -29.59 -13.99
C ILE A 23 -27.51 -30.14 -12.56
N ALA A 24 -27.15 -31.40 -12.35
CA ALA A 24 -27.19 -32.02 -11.02
C ALA A 24 -26.31 -31.24 -10.01
N PRO A 25 -26.75 -31.08 -8.74
CA PRO A 25 -25.99 -30.32 -7.73
C PRO A 25 -24.57 -30.82 -7.49
N SER A 26 -24.33 -32.12 -7.60
CA SER A 26 -22.99 -32.72 -7.50
C SER A 26 -22.07 -32.28 -8.64
N THR A 27 -22.60 -32.23 -9.86
CA THR A 27 -21.89 -31.73 -11.05
C THR A 27 -21.61 -30.23 -10.92
N GLN A 28 -22.58 -29.44 -10.45
CA GLN A 28 -22.39 -28.00 -10.18
C GLN A 28 -21.29 -27.76 -9.15
N TYR A 29 -21.30 -28.50 -8.04
CA TYR A 29 -20.27 -28.40 -7.02
C TYR A 29 -18.88 -28.73 -7.59
N TRP A 30 -18.76 -29.83 -8.34
CA TRP A 30 -17.53 -30.21 -9.02
C TRP A 30 -17.04 -29.14 -10.00
N MET A 31 -17.92 -28.58 -10.83
CA MET A 31 -17.60 -27.51 -11.78
C MET A 31 -17.06 -26.26 -11.09
N VAL A 32 -17.67 -25.84 -9.98
CA VAL A 32 -17.16 -24.73 -9.16
C VAL A 32 -15.79 -25.07 -8.58
N GLY A 33 -15.63 -26.30 -8.08
CA GLY A 33 -14.39 -26.76 -7.47
C GLY A 33 -13.20 -26.80 -8.44
N ILE A 34 -13.41 -27.22 -9.68
CA ILE A 34 -12.38 -27.26 -10.72
C ILE A 34 -12.19 -25.90 -11.41
N GLY A 35 -13.26 -25.14 -11.62
CA GLY A 35 -13.20 -23.80 -12.23
C GLY A 35 -12.41 -22.80 -11.39
N LEU A 36 -12.46 -22.93 -10.06
CA LEU A 36 -11.68 -22.08 -9.15
C LEU A 36 -10.23 -22.55 -8.94
N LEU A 37 -9.82 -23.68 -9.52
CA LEU A 37 -8.47 -24.21 -9.32
C LEU A 37 -7.38 -23.23 -9.81
N ALA A 38 -7.60 -22.61 -10.97
CA ALA A 38 -6.67 -21.61 -11.51
C ALA A 38 -6.54 -20.41 -10.56
N VAL A 39 -7.68 -19.90 -10.08
CA VAL A 39 -7.72 -18.80 -9.10
C VAL A 39 -6.98 -19.18 -7.82
N ARG A 40 -7.21 -20.37 -7.29
CA ARG A 40 -6.56 -20.89 -6.08
C ARG A 40 -5.03 -20.96 -6.23
N ILE A 41 -4.56 -21.51 -7.34
CA ILE A 41 -3.12 -21.67 -7.60
C ILE A 41 -2.46 -20.31 -7.83
N ILE A 42 -3.03 -19.46 -8.69
CA ILE A 42 -2.43 -18.16 -9.03
C ILE A 42 -2.45 -17.21 -7.83
N GLN A 43 -3.56 -17.15 -7.08
CA GLN A 43 -3.59 -16.36 -5.85
C GLN A 43 -2.56 -16.88 -4.85
N GLY A 44 -2.43 -18.19 -4.68
CA GLY A 44 -1.39 -18.79 -3.85
C GLY A 44 0.03 -18.43 -4.31
N PHE A 45 0.28 -18.45 -5.62
CA PHE A 45 1.56 -18.08 -6.22
C PHE A 45 1.92 -16.61 -5.97
N ILE A 46 0.95 -15.68 -6.01
CA ILE A 46 1.20 -14.26 -5.73
C ILE A 46 1.76 -14.05 -4.32
N TYR A 47 1.12 -14.61 -3.29
CA TYR A 47 1.60 -14.46 -1.90
C TYR A 47 2.87 -15.28 -1.64
N TRP A 48 2.94 -16.49 -2.20
CA TRP A 48 4.16 -17.29 -2.13
C TRP A 48 5.34 -16.56 -2.76
N GLY A 49 5.13 -15.94 -3.92
CA GLY A 49 6.11 -15.13 -4.64
C GLY A 49 6.56 -13.91 -3.86
N GLY A 50 5.63 -13.23 -3.16
CA GLY A 50 5.95 -12.13 -2.25
C GLY A 50 6.91 -12.55 -1.13
N GLY A 51 6.56 -13.63 -0.42
CA GLY A 51 7.39 -14.15 0.67
C GLY A 51 8.71 -14.78 0.17
N SER A 52 8.68 -15.59 -0.89
CA SER A 52 9.86 -16.28 -1.42
C SER A 52 10.85 -15.31 -2.04
N ARG A 53 10.37 -14.22 -2.65
CA ARG A 53 11.23 -13.12 -3.09
C ARG A 53 12.03 -12.54 -1.93
N ARG A 54 11.44 -12.40 -0.74
CA ARG A 54 12.13 -11.82 0.43
C ARG A 54 13.03 -12.82 1.14
N PHE A 55 12.67 -14.10 1.20
CA PHE A 55 13.48 -15.11 1.91
C PHE A 55 14.53 -15.82 1.04
N ILE A 56 14.29 -15.97 -0.26
CA ILE A 56 15.08 -16.86 -1.14
C ILE A 56 15.77 -16.07 -2.25
N TYR A 57 15.03 -15.28 -3.02
CA TYR A 57 15.54 -14.69 -4.26
C TYR A 57 16.17 -13.30 -4.10
N ALA A 58 15.74 -12.52 -3.12
CA ALA A 58 16.24 -11.17 -2.83
C ALA A 58 16.27 -10.94 -1.31
N PRO A 59 17.13 -11.66 -0.57
CA PRO A 59 17.23 -11.59 0.89
C PRO A 59 17.61 -10.19 1.40
N ASP A 60 18.21 -9.35 0.57
CA ASP A 60 18.53 -7.95 0.89
C ASP A 60 17.30 -7.14 1.32
N LYS A 61 16.09 -7.56 0.94
CA LYS A 61 14.85 -6.92 1.39
C LYS A 61 14.56 -7.10 2.88
N LEU A 62 15.17 -8.10 3.50
CA LEU A 62 15.11 -8.39 4.93
C LEU A 62 16.42 -8.07 5.64
N ASN A 63 17.46 -7.63 4.91
CA ASN A 63 18.74 -7.30 5.51
C ASN A 63 18.72 -5.86 6.04
N PRO A 64 18.98 -5.68 7.34
CA PRO A 64 19.04 -4.36 7.94
C PRO A 64 20.00 -3.36 7.29
N ASP A 65 21.13 -3.87 6.84
CA ASP A 65 22.22 -3.02 6.35
C ASP A 65 22.11 -2.74 4.83
N ALA A 66 21.08 -3.28 4.18
CA ALA A 66 20.90 -3.16 2.75
C ALA A 66 20.09 -1.92 2.35
N PRO A 67 20.43 -1.26 1.22
CA PRO A 67 19.72 -0.08 0.72
C PRO A 67 18.29 -0.38 0.27
N HIS A 68 17.92 -1.66 0.15
CA HIS A 68 16.59 -2.13 -0.24
C HIS A 68 15.83 -2.79 0.91
N TRP A 69 16.25 -2.53 2.15
CA TRP A 69 15.52 -2.91 3.35
C TRP A 69 14.04 -2.47 3.23
N MET A 70 13.08 -3.29 3.69
CA MET A 70 11.63 -2.97 3.66
C MET A 70 11.14 -1.71 4.43
N ALA A 71 11.65 -1.39 5.61
CA ALA A 71 11.52 -0.12 6.34
C ALA A 71 11.54 1.14 5.45
N TYR A 72 12.47 1.26 4.49
CA TYR A 72 12.49 2.40 3.56
C TYR A 72 11.14 2.50 2.81
N LYS A 73 10.58 1.37 2.36
CA LYS A 73 9.24 1.33 1.73
C LYS A 73 8.09 1.57 2.71
N PHE A 74 8.18 1.09 3.95
CA PHE A 74 7.16 1.40 4.96
C PHE A 74 7.13 2.89 5.25
N GLN A 75 8.29 3.52 5.37
CA GLN A 75 8.40 4.94 5.60
C GLN A 75 7.87 5.76 4.41
N THR A 76 8.15 5.36 3.16
CA THR A 76 7.55 6.03 1.99
C THR A 76 6.03 5.89 1.91
N ALA A 77 5.47 4.80 2.46
CA ALA A 77 4.02 4.56 2.45
C ALA A 77 3.27 5.32 3.55
N MET A 78 3.96 5.74 4.60
CA MET A 78 3.40 6.34 5.80
C MET A 78 2.49 7.56 5.54
N PRO A 79 2.89 8.58 4.74
CA PRO A 79 2.12 9.83 4.64
C PRO A 79 0.65 9.68 4.20
N GLY A 80 0.35 8.76 3.28
CA GLY A 80 -1.02 8.55 2.79
C GLY A 80 -1.68 7.26 3.28
N ALA A 81 -1.13 6.64 4.33
CA ALA A 81 -1.70 5.43 4.91
C ALA A 81 -3.03 5.73 5.62
N LEU A 82 -4.08 4.96 5.33
CA LEU A 82 -5.43 5.23 5.86
C LEU A 82 -5.66 4.66 7.25
N LEU A 83 -6.75 5.13 7.89
CA LEU A 83 -7.24 4.61 9.17
C LEU A 83 -6.22 4.69 10.32
N GLY A 84 -5.34 5.70 10.29
CA GLY A 84 -4.31 5.90 11.32
C GLY A 84 -3.16 4.88 11.24
N LEU A 85 -3.05 4.12 10.15
CA LEU A 85 -1.91 3.22 9.94
C LEU A 85 -0.58 3.98 9.88
N GLU A 86 -0.59 5.27 9.54
CA GLU A 86 0.59 6.15 9.62
C GLU A 86 1.24 6.12 11.01
N HIS A 87 0.45 6.16 12.09
CA HIS A 87 0.96 6.15 13.46
C HIS A 87 1.53 4.79 13.84
N ILE A 88 0.92 3.71 13.35
CA ILE A 88 1.42 2.35 13.57
C ILE A 88 2.74 2.16 12.84
N ILE A 89 2.83 2.62 11.59
CA ILE A 89 4.06 2.58 10.79
C ILE A 89 5.15 3.41 11.46
N SER A 90 4.86 4.65 11.84
CA SER A 90 5.79 5.54 12.56
C SER A 90 6.31 4.89 13.85
N PHE A 91 5.41 4.34 14.67
CA PHE A 91 5.78 3.62 15.89
C PHE A 91 6.68 2.42 15.61
N MET A 92 6.38 1.62 14.59
CA MET A 92 7.23 0.49 14.19
C MET A 92 8.61 0.96 13.72
N LEU A 93 8.69 2.01 12.89
CA LEU A 93 9.96 2.54 12.40
C LEU A 93 10.89 3.01 13.53
N GLN A 94 10.33 3.53 14.62
CA GLN A 94 11.08 3.92 15.83
C GLN A 94 11.47 2.73 16.72
N HIS A 95 10.89 1.54 16.50
CA HIS A 95 11.12 0.35 17.31
C HIS A 95 11.65 -0.81 16.45
N PHE A 96 12.96 -0.81 16.20
CA PHE A 96 13.66 -1.77 15.32
C PHE A 96 13.23 -3.22 15.51
N TRP A 97 13.25 -3.74 16.75
CA TRP A 97 12.93 -5.15 17.02
C TRP A 97 11.49 -5.51 16.65
N LEU A 98 10.55 -4.58 16.87
CA LEU A 98 9.15 -4.77 16.49
C LEU A 98 8.99 -4.73 14.97
N LEU A 99 9.63 -3.78 14.30
CA LEU A 99 9.63 -3.68 12.85
C LEU A 99 10.22 -4.95 12.22
N TYR A 100 11.44 -5.31 12.60
CA TYR A 100 12.15 -6.45 12.04
C TYR A 100 11.38 -7.77 12.23
N ALA A 101 10.89 -8.03 13.44
CA ALA A 101 10.05 -9.19 13.71
C ALA A 101 8.74 -9.14 12.90
N GLY A 102 8.10 -7.96 12.82
CA GLY A 102 6.89 -7.75 12.05
C GLY A 102 7.07 -8.07 10.56
N VAL A 103 8.15 -7.59 9.93
CA VAL A 103 8.45 -7.85 8.51
C VAL A 103 8.70 -9.34 8.27
N ILE A 104 9.44 -10.01 9.15
CA ILE A 104 9.68 -11.45 9.04
C ILE A 104 8.38 -12.24 9.17
N LEU A 105 7.58 -11.95 10.20
CA LEU A 105 6.33 -12.67 10.46
C LEU A 105 5.32 -12.45 9.33
N PHE A 106 5.18 -11.21 8.85
CA PHE A 106 4.32 -10.88 7.70
C PHE A 106 4.77 -11.64 6.45
N SER A 107 6.07 -11.60 6.13
CA SER A 107 6.62 -12.30 4.96
C SER A 107 6.45 -13.82 5.07
N ALA A 108 6.61 -14.39 6.27
CA ALA A 108 6.44 -15.82 6.51
C ALA A 108 4.97 -16.22 6.38
N ALA A 109 4.06 -15.40 6.89
CA ALA A 109 2.63 -15.62 6.77
C ALA A 109 2.17 -15.56 5.30
N GLU A 110 2.68 -14.61 4.49
CA GLU A 110 2.44 -14.57 3.04
C GLU A 110 2.96 -15.85 2.35
N LEU A 111 4.20 -16.25 2.66
CA LEU A 111 4.81 -17.45 2.09
C LEU A 111 4.00 -18.72 2.38
N ILE A 112 3.60 -18.91 3.65
CA ILE A 112 2.87 -20.08 4.11
C ILE A 112 1.44 -20.07 3.57
N ALA A 113 0.72 -18.96 3.66
CA ALA A 113 -0.65 -18.85 3.14
C ALA A 113 -0.67 -19.08 1.61
N GLY A 114 0.32 -18.54 0.89
CA GLY A 114 0.47 -18.75 -0.55
C GLY A 114 0.70 -20.23 -0.91
N LEU A 115 1.63 -20.88 -0.20
CA LEU A 115 1.88 -22.31 -0.38
C LEU A 115 0.63 -23.15 -0.07
N PHE A 116 -0.07 -22.82 1.02
CA PHE A 116 -1.27 -23.52 1.45
C PHE A 116 -2.41 -23.37 0.44
N LEU A 117 -2.59 -22.19 -0.16
CA LEU A 117 -3.54 -22.00 -1.27
C LEU A 117 -3.17 -22.87 -2.48
N MET A 118 -1.91 -22.86 -2.93
CA MET A 118 -1.49 -23.67 -4.08
C MET A 118 -1.79 -25.16 -3.87
N LEU A 119 -1.44 -25.69 -2.69
CA LEU A 119 -1.70 -27.08 -2.32
C LEU A 119 -3.18 -27.38 -2.02
N GLY A 120 -4.00 -26.35 -1.77
CA GLY A 120 -5.36 -26.51 -1.27
C GLY A 120 -5.39 -27.12 0.14
N LEU A 121 -4.55 -26.60 1.04
CA LEU A 121 -4.47 -26.95 2.45
C LEU A 121 -5.01 -25.78 3.29
N PHE A 122 -5.93 -26.06 4.21
CA PHE A 122 -6.65 -25.04 4.99
C PHE A 122 -7.17 -23.90 4.11
N THR A 123 -7.76 -24.26 2.97
CA THR A 123 -7.97 -23.36 1.83
C THR A 123 -8.75 -22.10 2.22
N ARG A 124 -9.73 -22.20 3.11
CA ARG A 124 -10.55 -21.05 3.54
C ARG A 124 -9.79 -20.13 4.50
N ILE A 125 -9.00 -20.68 5.43
CA ILE A 125 -8.13 -19.84 6.30
C ILE A 125 -7.12 -19.11 5.44
N SER A 126 -6.45 -19.81 4.53
CA SER A 126 -5.43 -19.20 3.67
C SER A 126 -6.04 -18.13 2.75
N ALA A 127 -7.27 -18.32 2.29
CA ALA A 127 -8.03 -17.31 1.57
C ALA A 127 -8.44 -16.11 2.45
N LEU A 128 -8.79 -16.34 3.72
CA LEU A 128 -9.09 -15.26 4.65
C LEU A 128 -7.83 -14.45 5.00
N LEU A 129 -6.68 -15.11 5.13
CA LEU A 129 -5.39 -14.44 5.30
C LEU A 129 -5.02 -13.62 4.07
N SER A 130 -5.21 -14.15 2.85
CA SER A 130 -4.97 -13.36 1.64
C SER A 130 -5.90 -12.14 1.55
N MET A 131 -7.19 -12.29 1.91
CA MET A 131 -8.11 -11.15 2.00
C MET A 131 -7.61 -10.08 2.97
N LEU A 132 -7.13 -10.48 4.16
CA LEU A 132 -6.57 -9.56 5.15
C LEU A 132 -5.33 -8.83 4.61
N PHE A 133 -4.41 -9.55 3.97
CA PHE A 133 -3.23 -8.94 3.34
C PHE A 133 -3.63 -7.96 2.24
N SER A 134 -4.61 -8.29 1.41
CA SER A 134 -5.12 -7.37 0.38
C SER A 134 -5.65 -6.07 0.99
N VAL A 135 -6.48 -6.17 2.03
CA VAL A 135 -7.01 -4.99 2.73
C VAL A 135 -5.88 -4.13 3.29
N LEU A 136 -4.93 -4.74 4.00
CA LEU A 136 -3.79 -4.01 4.58
C LEU A 136 -2.94 -3.32 3.51
N LEU A 137 -2.60 -4.03 2.42
CA LEU A 137 -1.81 -3.48 1.33
C LEU A 137 -2.50 -2.30 0.66
N MET A 138 -3.83 -2.38 0.43
CA MET A 138 -4.59 -1.26 -0.13
C MET A 138 -4.59 -0.04 0.79
N LEU A 139 -4.77 -0.23 2.10
CA LEU A 139 -4.80 0.89 3.06
C LEU A 139 -3.44 1.58 3.23
N MET A 140 -2.35 0.84 3.10
CA MET A 140 -0.99 1.36 3.29
C MET A 140 -0.42 1.98 2.01
N PHE A 141 -0.52 1.28 0.89
CA PHE A 141 0.19 1.63 -0.34
C PHE A 141 -0.73 2.24 -1.41
N GLY A 142 -2.05 2.27 -1.23
CA GLY A 142 -2.97 2.65 -2.30
C GLY A 142 -2.84 4.09 -2.84
N TRP A 143 -2.18 4.99 -2.11
CA TRP A 143 -2.03 6.40 -2.51
C TRP A 143 -0.83 6.67 -3.42
N GLN A 144 0.24 5.87 -3.31
CA GLN A 144 1.63 6.21 -3.64
C GLN A 144 1.97 6.24 -5.18
N GLY A 145 0.99 6.57 -6.03
CA GLY A 145 1.23 6.94 -7.45
C GLY A 145 1.12 5.82 -8.47
N ALA A 146 2.05 5.81 -9.44
CA ALA A 146 2.04 4.93 -10.63
C ALA A 146 2.47 3.49 -10.31
N THR A 147 3.33 3.27 -9.32
CA THR A 147 3.56 1.95 -8.74
C THR A 147 2.28 1.45 -8.06
N CYS A 148 1.58 2.35 -7.38
CA CYS A 148 0.48 1.99 -6.50
C CYS A 148 -0.83 1.66 -7.17
N ILE A 149 -1.05 2.05 -8.43
CA ILE A 149 -2.17 1.49 -9.19
C ILE A 149 -1.95 0.00 -9.43
N ASP A 150 -0.72 -0.44 -9.70
CA ASP A 150 -0.43 -1.86 -9.90
C ASP A 150 -0.57 -2.63 -8.57
N GLU A 151 -0.05 -2.08 -7.47
CA GLU A 151 -0.21 -2.70 -6.15
C GLU A 151 -1.66 -2.70 -5.64
N TRP A 152 -2.40 -1.60 -5.83
CA TRP A 152 -3.80 -1.50 -5.43
C TRP A 152 -4.70 -2.40 -6.31
N THR A 153 -4.55 -2.37 -7.63
CA THR A 153 -5.35 -3.23 -8.53
C THR A 153 -5.07 -4.70 -8.30
N MET A 154 -3.81 -5.08 -8.05
CA MET A 154 -3.45 -6.43 -7.66
C MET A 154 -4.14 -6.81 -6.33
N ALA A 155 -4.08 -5.94 -5.31
CA ALA A 155 -4.67 -6.20 -4.01
C ALA A 155 -6.21 -6.29 -4.07
N ALA A 156 -6.88 -5.42 -4.83
CA ALA A 156 -8.32 -5.45 -5.08
C ALA A 156 -8.75 -6.74 -5.79
N CYS A 157 -8.05 -7.13 -6.87
CA CYS A 157 -8.28 -8.41 -7.54
C CYS A 157 -8.10 -9.59 -6.58
N ASN A 158 -7.03 -9.58 -5.77
CA ASN A 158 -6.77 -10.61 -4.77
C ASN A 158 -7.85 -10.66 -3.67
N LEU A 159 -8.45 -9.52 -3.30
CA LEU A 159 -9.54 -9.48 -2.33
C LEU A 159 -10.78 -10.18 -2.89
N ALA A 160 -11.14 -9.90 -4.14
CA ALA A 160 -12.26 -10.55 -4.83
C ALA A 160 -12.02 -12.05 -5.05
N MET A 161 -10.82 -12.44 -5.50
CA MET A 161 -10.43 -13.84 -5.66
C MET A 161 -10.43 -14.58 -4.31
N GLY A 162 -9.88 -13.96 -3.27
CA GLY A 162 -9.81 -14.52 -1.91
C GLY A 162 -11.22 -14.74 -1.34
N THR A 163 -12.11 -13.77 -1.52
CA THR A 163 -13.53 -13.88 -1.14
C THR A 163 -14.21 -15.05 -1.84
N THR A 164 -13.94 -15.22 -3.13
CA THR A 164 -14.53 -16.31 -3.94
C THR A 164 -14.01 -17.68 -3.48
N ILE A 165 -12.71 -17.82 -3.23
CA ILE A 165 -12.13 -19.06 -2.68
C ILE A 165 -12.67 -19.31 -1.27
N PHE A 166 -12.78 -18.28 -0.42
CA PHE A 166 -13.30 -18.40 0.93
C PHE A 166 -14.72 -18.95 0.96
N LEU A 167 -15.57 -18.55 0.00
CA LEU A 167 -16.95 -19.04 -0.11
C LEU A 167 -17.01 -20.46 -0.70
N CYS A 168 -16.30 -20.70 -1.80
CA CYS A 168 -16.46 -21.88 -2.65
C CYS A 168 -15.46 -23.02 -2.39
N GLY A 169 -14.33 -22.76 -1.74
CA GLY A 169 -13.37 -23.75 -1.25
C GLY A 169 -12.46 -24.44 -2.27
N SER A 170 -12.77 -24.41 -3.58
CA SER A 170 -11.92 -24.99 -4.65
C SER A 170 -11.39 -26.40 -4.32
N HIS A 171 -12.29 -27.34 -4.01
CA HIS A 171 -11.96 -28.65 -3.41
C HIS A 171 -11.28 -29.67 -4.33
N VAL A 172 -11.32 -29.45 -5.65
CA VAL A 172 -10.73 -30.39 -6.63
C VAL A 172 -9.21 -30.23 -6.60
N TYR A 173 -8.48 -31.35 -6.60
CA TYR A 173 -7.02 -31.40 -6.37
C TYR A 173 -6.53 -30.65 -5.13
N ALA A 174 -7.35 -30.58 -4.07
CA ALA A 174 -6.98 -29.98 -2.79
C ALA A 174 -6.46 -31.05 -1.81
N PHE A 175 -5.38 -30.73 -1.08
CA PHE A 175 -4.91 -31.56 0.03
C PHE A 175 -5.95 -31.71 1.15
N ASP A 176 -6.78 -30.69 1.37
CA ASP A 176 -7.94 -30.75 2.26
C ASP A 176 -8.81 -31.98 1.97
N ASN A 177 -9.00 -32.33 0.70
CA ASN A 177 -9.84 -33.45 0.28
C ASN A 177 -9.14 -34.79 0.53
N ILE A 178 -7.82 -34.84 0.41
CA ILE A 178 -7.01 -36.01 0.76
C ILE A 178 -7.08 -36.27 2.28
N ILE A 179 -7.01 -35.21 3.09
CA ILE A 179 -7.15 -35.29 4.55
C ILE A 179 -8.53 -35.82 4.91
N LEU A 180 -9.59 -35.30 4.29
CA LEU A 180 -10.96 -35.74 4.53
C LEU A 180 -11.16 -37.22 4.16
N LYS A 181 -10.62 -37.68 3.03
CA LYS A 181 -10.64 -39.10 2.64
C LYS A 181 -9.93 -40.01 3.64
N LYS A 182 -8.78 -39.58 4.17
CA LYS A 182 -8.02 -40.35 5.17
C LYS A 182 -8.64 -40.30 6.57
N LYS A 183 -9.35 -39.22 6.91
CA LYS A 183 -9.96 -39.00 8.22
C LYS A 183 -11.45 -38.64 8.09
N PRO A 184 -12.32 -39.62 7.78
CA PRO A 184 -13.75 -39.36 7.53
C PRO A 184 -14.50 -38.71 8.70
N HIS A 185 -14.03 -38.91 9.95
CA HIS A 185 -14.61 -38.28 11.14
C HIS A 185 -14.59 -36.74 11.10
N LEU A 186 -13.73 -36.14 10.29
CA LEU A 186 -13.65 -34.68 10.13
C LEU A 186 -14.86 -34.08 9.40
N THR A 187 -15.66 -34.90 8.70
CA THR A 187 -16.88 -34.45 8.00
C THR A 187 -17.87 -33.76 8.95
N GLY A 188 -17.96 -34.23 10.20
CA GLY A 188 -18.84 -33.66 11.22
C GLY A 188 -18.24 -32.44 11.95
N SER A 189 -16.97 -32.12 11.73
CA SER A 189 -16.29 -31.02 12.43
C SER A 189 -16.61 -29.67 11.79
N ARG A 190 -17.31 -28.81 12.54
CA ARG A 190 -17.56 -27.42 12.10
C ARG A 190 -16.26 -26.65 11.88
N VAL A 191 -15.24 -26.89 12.71
CA VAL A 191 -13.93 -26.23 12.57
C VAL A 191 -13.29 -26.62 11.25
N PHE A 192 -13.26 -27.92 10.93
CA PHE A 192 -12.71 -28.38 9.65
C PHE A 192 -13.44 -27.74 8.46
N ASN A 193 -14.78 -27.66 8.51
CA ASN A 193 -15.57 -27.08 7.42
C ASN A 193 -15.39 -25.56 7.26
N TRP A 194 -15.04 -24.83 8.33
CA TRP A 194 -14.67 -23.41 8.27
C TRP A 194 -13.24 -23.19 7.81
N CYS A 195 -12.33 -24.11 8.15
CA CYS A 195 -10.91 -23.99 7.82
C CYS A 195 -10.58 -24.46 6.40
N CYS A 196 -11.25 -25.52 5.95
CA CYS A 196 -10.90 -26.25 4.73
C CYS A 196 -11.91 -26.04 3.61
N GLY A 197 -11.42 -26.17 2.38
CA GLY A 197 -12.22 -25.95 1.16
C GLY A 197 -13.01 -27.15 0.67
N SER A 198 -12.88 -28.32 1.31
CA SER A 198 -13.41 -29.59 0.78
C SER A 198 -14.91 -29.77 0.87
N LEU A 199 -15.53 -29.20 1.90
CA LEU A 199 -16.96 -29.31 2.16
C LEU A 199 -17.63 -27.93 2.05
N PRO A 200 -18.94 -27.88 1.77
CA PRO A 200 -19.70 -26.64 1.86
C PRO A 200 -19.57 -25.98 3.24
N LEU A 201 -19.77 -24.66 3.31
CA LEU A 201 -19.76 -23.97 4.61
C LEU A 201 -20.82 -24.60 5.53
N PRO A 202 -20.53 -24.74 6.84
CA PRO A 202 -21.45 -25.36 7.80
C PRO A 202 -22.55 -24.37 8.22
N VAL A 203 -23.24 -23.78 7.23
CA VAL A 203 -24.29 -22.76 7.40
C VAL A 203 -25.50 -23.11 6.54
N SER A 204 -26.69 -22.62 6.91
CA SER A 204 -27.89 -22.83 6.10
C SER A 204 -27.80 -22.11 4.76
N PRO A 205 -28.53 -22.55 3.71
CA PRO A 205 -28.52 -21.87 2.40
C PRO A 205 -28.89 -20.39 2.49
N VAL A 206 -29.81 -20.02 3.38
CA VAL A 206 -30.20 -18.62 3.63
C VAL A 206 -29.04 -17.84 4.25
N ALA A 207 -28.35 -18.42 5.24
CA ALA A 207 -27.18 -17.80 5.86
C ALA A 207 -26.00 -17.70 4.88
N TYR A 208 -25.78 -18.71 4.03
CA TYR A 208 -24.78 -18.68 2.97
C TYR A 208 -25.03 -17.53 1.99
N LYS A 209 -26.28 -17.38 1.51
CA LYS A 209 -26.66 -16.27 0.64
C LYS A 209 -26.40 -14.92 1.29
N LYS A 210 -26.77 -14.74 2.57
CA LYS A 210 -26.51 -13.51 3.32
C LYS A 210 -25.02 -13.22 3.47
N LEU A 211 -24.22 -14.24 3.79
CA LEU A 211 -22.76 -14.13 3.89
C LEU A 211 -22.15 -13.73 2.54
N ALA A 212 -22.51 -14.41 1.47
CA ALA A 212 -21.99 -14.13 0.13
C ALA A 212 -22.34 -12.71 -0.34
N LEU A 213 -23.59 -12.27 -0.13
CA LEU A 213 -24.00 -10.90 -0.45
C LEU A 213 -23.32 -9.86 0.45
N GLY A 214 -23.15 -10.16 1.74
CA GLY A 214 -22.45 -9.28 2.68
C GLY A 214 -20.98 -9.10 2.30
N LEU A 215 -20.29 -10.19 1.94
CA LEU A 215 -18.91 -10.14 1.45
C LEU A 215 -18.81 -9.41 0.11
N LEU A 216 -19.76 -9.63 -0.81
CA LEU A 216 -19.81 -8.87 -2.06
C LEU A 216 -19.93 -7.36 -1.80
N VAL A 217 -20.87 -6.95 -0.93
CA VAL A 217 -21.04 -5.54 -0.56
C VAL A 217 -19.75 -5.02 0.06
N PHE A 218 -19.12 -5.77 0.96
CA PHE A 218 -17.83 -5.39 1.54
C PHE A 218 -16.75 -5.18 0.47
N VAL A 219 -16.52 -6.15 -0.42
CA VAL A 219 -15.49 -6.05 -1.46
C VAL A 219 -15.76 -4.86 -2.38
N VAL A 220 -17.00 -4.69 -2.85
CA VAL A 220 -17.36 -3.59 -3.75
C VAL A 220 -17.20 -2.24 -3.05
N VAL A 221 -17.72 -2.08 -1.83
CA VAL A 221 -17.62 -0.82 -1.08
C VAL A 221 -16.17 -0.51 -0.74
N PHE A 222 -15.39 -1.51 -0.36
CA PHE A 222 -13.98 -1.33 0.00
C PHE A 222 -13.12 -0.97 -1.21
N ASP A 223 -13.20 -1.74 -2.29
CA ASP A 223 -12.41 -1.49 -3.50
C ASP A 223 -12.86 -0.18 -4.15
N VAL A 224 -14.14 -0.01 -4.44
CA VAL A 224 -14.63 1.21 -5.11
C VAL A 224 -14.46 2.44 -4.21
N GLY A 225 -14.68 2.29 -2.90
CA GLY A 225 -14.52 3.37 -1.92
C GLY A 225 -13.08 3.83 -1.80
N THR A 226 -12.12 2.90 -1.64
CA THR A 226 -10.70 3.26 -1.57
C THR A 226 -10.19 3.81 -2.90
N TYR A 227 -10.62 3.26 -4.04
CA TYR A 227 -10.30 3.83 -5.35
C TYR A 227 -10.80 5.28 -5.49
N SER A 228 -12.07 5.53 -5.17
CA SER A 228 -12.63 6.87 -5.27
C SER A 228 -12.00 7.83 -4.27
N TYR A 229 -11.52 7.35 -3.13
CA TYR A 229 -10.77 8.17 -2.18
C TYR A 229 -9.40 8.59 -2.74
N TYR A 230 -8.66 7.68 -3.37
CA TYR A 230 -7.31 7.94 -3.86
C TYR A 230 -7.24 8.66 -5.22
N ARG A 231 -8.28 8.51 -6.07
CA ARG A 231 -8.27 8.99 -7.47
C ARG A 231 -9.56 9.68 -7.90
N GLY A 232 -10.63 9.57 -7.11
CA GLY A 232 -11.96 9.97 -7.56
C GLY A 232 -12.49 9.12 -8.72
N SER A 233 -13.17 9.77 -9.66
CA SER A 233 -13.75 9.19 -10.89
C SER A 233 -14.84 8.13 -10.71
N VAL A 234 -15.35 7.94 -9.49
CA VAL A 234 -16.50 7.07 -9.24
C VAL A 234 -17.63 7.83 -8.56
N VAL A 235 -17.41 8.30 -7.33
CA VAL A 235 -18.40 9.14 -6.61
C VAL A 235 -18.04 10.63 -6.66
N THR A 236 -16.79 10.96 -6.97
CA THR A 236 -16.27 12.33 -7.14
C THR A 236 -15.67 12.49 -8.55
N PRO A 237 -15.53 13.72 -9.08
CA PRO A 237 -14.69 13.97 -10.25
C PRO A 237 -13.25 13.47 -10.05
N TYR A 238 -12.50 13.27 -11.14
CA TYR A 238 -11.09 12.93 -11.02
C TYR A 238 -10.35 13.96 -10.18
N HIS A 239 -9.64 13.49 -9.15
CA HIS A 239 -8.79 14.32 -8.32
C HIS A 239 -7.57 13.52 -7.88
N HIS A 240 -6.49 14.24 -7.58
CA HIS A 240 -5.38 13.63 -6.85
C HIS A 240 -5.87 13.29 -5.44
N GLY A 241 -5.41 12.17 -4.89
CA GLY A 241 -5.71 11.78 -3.52
C GLY A 241 -5.27 12.86 -2.52
N PRO A 242 -5.69 12.79 -1.25
CA PRO A 242 -5.34 13.78 -0.24
C PRO A 242 -3.83 13.94 -0.06
N VAL A 243 -3.08 12.88 -0.37
CA VAL A 243 -1.63 12.94 -0.52
C VAL A 243 -1.28 12.80 -2.00
N SER A 244 -0.56 13.78 -2.51
CA SER A 244 -0.11 13.83 -3.89
C SER A 244 1.06 12.86 -4.12
N PRO A 245 0.99 11.96 -5.12
CA PRO A 245 2.09 11.08 -5.45
C PRO A 245 3.05 11.66 -6.51
N THR A 246 2.79 12.88 -6.99
CA THR A 246 3.55 13.49 -8.10
C THR A 246 4.18 14.80 -7.69
N THR A 247 3.43 15.66 -7.03
CA THR A 247 3.90 16.93 -6.47
C THR A 247 4.39 16.71 -5.05
N HIS A 248 5.66 17.01 -4.79
CA HIS A 248 6.25 16.94 -3.46
C HIS A 248 5.70 18.05 -2.55
N HIS A 249 5.53 17.71 -1.27
CA HIS A 249 5.07 18.67 -0.26
C HIS A 249 5.82 18.45 1.04
N ILE A 250 6.30 19.55 1.62
CA ILE A 250 7.01 19.54 2.90
C ILE A 250 6.19 20.31 3.93
N SER A 251 5.73 19.60 4.94
CA SER A 251 5.11 20.20 6.12
C SER A 251 6.19 20.74 7.06
N LEU A 252 6.08 22.03 7.39
CA LEU A 252 7.01 22.74 8.28
C LEU A 252 6.33 23.12 9.59
N THR A 253 6.78 22.50 10.68
CA THR A 253 6.18 22.62 12.01
C THR A 253 7.24 23.00 13.05
N ASN A 254 6.80 23.49 14.22
CA ASN A 254 7.69 23.84 15.33
C ASN A 254 8.86 24.77 14.94
N GLY A 255 8.61 25.72 14.03
CA GLY A 255 9.58 26.73 13.65
C GLY A 255 9.96 27.61 14.85
N LYS A 256 11.26 27.66 15.16
CA LYS A 256 11.82 28.50 16.22
C LYS A 256 13.01 29.31 15.72
N LEU A 257 13.07 30.55 16.15
CA LEU A 257 14.25 31.41 16.07
C LEU A 257 14.93 31.42 17.43
N LEU A 258 16.18 30.96 17.47
CA LEU A 258 17.00 30.90 18.68
C LEU A 258 17.67 32.25 18.94
N SER A 259 18.06 32.48 20.20
CA SER A 259 18.71 33.73 20.63
C SER A 259 20.07 33.98 19.98
N ASP A 260 20.74 32.93 19.51
CA ASP A 260 22.02 32.99 18.80
C ASP A 260 21.85 33.24 17.28
N GLY A 261 20.62 33.42 16.81
CA GLY A 261 20.31 33.67 15.41
C GLY A 261 20.12 32.41 14.55
N ARG A 262 20.28 31.21 15.11
CA ARG A 262 19.94 29.97 14.40
C ARG A 262 18.43 29.81 14.25
N VAL A 263 18.02 29.14 13.18
CA VAL A 263 16.62 28.78 12.94
C VAL A 263 16.47 27.27 13.00
N THR A 264 15.52 26.79 13.80
CA THR A 264 15.17 25.36 13.86
C THR A 264 13.77 25.14 13.35
N VAL A 265 13.56 24.14 12.52
CA VAL A 265 12.23 23.76 12.02
C VAL A 265 12.13 22.26 11.93
N HIS A 266 10.97 21.70 12.26
CA HIS A 266 10.66 20.31 11.98
C HIS A 266 10.04 20.21 10.58
N ALA A 267 10.73 19.52 9.68
CA ALA A 267 10.32 19.30 8.30
C ALA A 267 9.90 17.84 8.10
N TYR A 268 8.77 17.64 7.42
CA TYR A 268 8.25 16.32 7.06
C TYR A 268 7.87 16.32 5.57
N LEU A 269 8.55 15.49 4.77
CA LEU A 269 8.22 15.29 3.36
C LEU A 269 7.03 14.32 3.26
N ASP A 270 5.82 14.89 3.25
CA ASP A 270 4.55 14.19 3.44
C ASP A 270 3.76 13.98 2.14
N ALA A 271 4.28 14.40 1.00
CA ALA A 271 3.79 14.04 -0.32
C ALA A 271 4.93 14.04 -1.34
N GLY A 272 4.71 13.41 -2.50
CA GLY A 272 5.65 13.40 -3.62
C GLY A 272 5.85 12.03 -4.25
N THR A 273 6.75 11.98 -5.22
CA THR A 273 7.13 10.74 -5.91
C THR A 273 8.16 9.96 -5.06
N PRO A 274 7.87 8.75 -4.58
CA PRO A 274 8.77 7.99 -3.69
C PRO A 274 10.12 7.64 -4.30
N GLU A 275 10.16 7.41 -5.62
CA GLU A 275 11.37 7.04 -6.34
C GLU A 275 12.27 8.25 -6.65
N ALA A 276 11.75 9.48 -6.52
CA ALA A 276 12.47 10.71 -6.81
C ALA A 276 12.74 11.50 -5.51
N PRO A 277 14.01 11.71 -5.13
CA PRO A 277 14.32 12.55 -4.00
C PRO A 277 13.91 14.00 -4.28
N GLU A 278 13.43 14.65 -3.23
CA GLU A 278 13.15 16.08 -3.19
C GLU A 278 14.42 16.85 -2.85
N HIS A 279 14.59 18.04 -3.43
CA HIS A 279 15.77 18.87 -3.23
C HIS A 279 15.39 20.32 -2.88
N ILE A 280 15.64 20.72 -1.63
CA ILE A 280 15.52 22.11 -1.20
C ILE A 280 16.82 22.85 -1.57
N MET A 281 16.71 23.77 -2.53
CA MET A 281 17.84 24.51 -3.07
C MET A 281 18.09 25.83 -2.36
N GLU A 282 17.07 26.42 -1.77
CA GLU A 282 17.16 27.73 -1.12
C GLU A 282 16.33 27.77 0.17
N ALA A 283 16.82 28.53 1.15
CA ALA A 283 16.04 28.91 2.31
C ALA A 283 16.13 30.41 2.55
N TRP A 284 15.02 31.02 2.95
CA TRP A 284 14.89 32.45 3.15
C TRP A 284 14.22 32.70 4.49
N LEU A 285 14.76 33.65 5.25
CA LEU A 285 14.08 34.23 6.39
C LEU A 285 13.49 35.57 5.97
N LYS A 286 12.17 35.71 6.07
CA LYS A 286 11.46 36.92 5.64
C LYS A 286 10.65 37.54 6.77
N THR A 287 10.43 38.84 6.69
CA THR A 287 9.49 39.58 7.55
C THR A 287 8.04 39.29 7.18
N SER A 288 7.12 39.84 7.97
CA SER A 288 5.70 39.85 7.64
C SER A 288 5.38 40.64 6.36
N SER A 289 6.18 41.65 6.02
CA SER A 289 6.08 42.44 4.79
C SER A 289 6.69 41.76 3.56
N GLY A 290 7.39 40.64 3.74
CA GLY A 290 8.04 39.87 2.66
C GLY A 290 9.48 40.30 2.37
N GLU A 291 10.05 41.20 3.16
CA GLU A 291 11.44 41.62 3.08
C GLU A 291 12.38 40.49 3.54
N THR A 292 13.49 40.30 2.84
CA THR A 292 14.47 39.25 3.14
C THR A 292 15.44 39.72 4.23
N ILE A 293 15.47 38.94 5.32
CA ILE A 293 16.35 39.15 6.47
C ILE A 293 17.62 38.31 6.35
N MET A 294 17.47 37.04 5.97
CA MET A 294 18.58 36.11 5.74
C MET A 294 18.27 35.21 4.55
N TYR A 295 19.33 34.77 3.90
CA TYR A 295 19.29 33.89 2.74
C TYR A 295 20.36 32.81 2.88
N TRP A 296 19.95 31.55 2.70
CA TRP A 296 20.83 30.39 2.59
C TRP A 296 20.73 29.87 1.16
N ASP A 297 21.82 30.02 0.41
CA ASP A 297 21.92 29.52 -0.96
C ASP A 297 22.18 28.01 -1.00
N THR A 298 22.12 27.45 -2.21
CA THR A 298 22.34 26.01 -2.43
C THR A 298 23.71 25.57 -1.94
N ALA A 299 24.76 26.38 -2.11
CA ALA A 299 26.11 26.02 -1.68
C ALA A 299 26.21 25.90 -0.15
N MET A 300 25.55 26.80 0.57
CA MET A 300 25.46 26.77 2.03
C MET A 300 24.61 25.58 2.51
N LEU A 301 23.47 25.32 1.88
CA LEU A 301 22.62 24.18 2.21
C LEU A 301 23.31 22.82 1.96
N SER A 302 24.05 22.70 0.86
CA SER A 302 24.84 21.52 0.52
C SER A 302 26.04 21.28 1.44
N SER A 303 26.45 22.29 2.23
CA SER A 303 27.60 22.23 3.14
C SER A 303 27.22 22.20 4.63
N LEU A 304 25.93 22.04 4.94
CA LEU A 304 25.47 21.90 6.31
C LEU A 304 26.13 20.70 7.02
N PRO A 305 26.62 20.87 8.27
CA PRO A 305 27.10 19.75 9.07
C PRO A 305 26.02 18.69 9.26
N GLN A 306 26.40 17.41 9.40
CA GLN A 306 25.44 16.32 9.66
C GLN A 306 24.59 16.55 10.92
N ASP A 307 25.19 17.14 11.96
CA ASP A 307 24.49 17.49 13.21
C ASP A 307 23.39 18.54 13.05
N SER A 308 23.28 19.16 11.87
CA SER A 308 22.17 20.07 11.52
C SER A 308 20.87 19.31 11.28
N PHE A 309 20.91 17.99 11.10
CA PHE A 309 19.76 17.14 10.84
C PHE A 309 19.54 16.18 11.99
N ARG A 310 18.48 16.40 12.76
CA ARG A 310 18.00 15.44 13.76
C ARG A 310 16.82 14.70 13.16
N ASN A 311 17.12 13.59 12.48
CA ASN A 311 16.12 12.76 11.83
C ASN A 311 15.28 11.97 12.84
N ASP A 312 13.99 11.85 12.56
CA ASP A 312 13.05 11.09 13.39
C ASP A 312 13.16 9.57 13.17
N TYR A 313 13.74 9.17 12.03
CA TYR A 313 13.86 7.79 11.60
C TYR A 313 15.28 7.48 11.09
N ASP A 314 15.71 6.22 11.27
CA ASP A 314 17.04 5.75 10.85
C ASP A 314 17.15 5.40 9.36
N TYR A 315 16.04 5.46 8.60
CA TYR A 315 15.96 4.96 7.22
C TYR A 315 15.92 6.10 6.19
N ASN A 316 14.75 6.54 5.71
CA ASN A 316 14.68 7.72 4.85
C ASN A 316 14.94 8.96 5.71
N GLN A 317 15.98 9.71 5.35
CA GLN A 317 16.47 10.85 6.13
C GLN A 317 16.48 12.12 5.29
N PHE A 318 16.41 13.26 5.97
CA PHE A 318 16.92 14.51 5.43
C PHE A 318 18.45 14.50 5.55
N SER A 319 19.12 14.86 4.46
CA SER A 319 20.58 14.98 4.42
C SER A 319 21.01 16.06 3.45
N VAL A 320 22.30 16.42 3.45
CA VAL A 320 22.86 17.24 2.38
C VAL A 320 22.98 16.45 1.08
N SER A 321 22.93 17.16 -0.05
CA SER A 321 23.21 16.66 -1.40
C SER A 321 24.00 17.70 -2.20
N HIS A 322 24.30 17.41 -3.47
CA HIS A 322 24.90 18.41 -4.36
C HIS A 322 23.95 19.61 -4.62
N TYR A 323 22.64 19.38 -4.54
CA TYR A 323 21.58 20.34 -4.86
C TYR A 323 20.87 20.87 -3.61
N GLY A 324 21.60 21.07 -2.51
CA GLY A 324 21.10 21.61 -1.25
C GLY A 324 20.75 20.52 -0.24
N ILE A 325 19.57 20.58 0.35
CA ILE A 325 19.06 19.54 1.26
C ILE A 325 18.23 18.54 0.46
N GLN A 326 18.51 17.25 0.58
CA GLN A 326 17.69 16.19 -0.02
C GLN A 326 16.84 15.46 1.00
N ALA A 327 15.69 14.94 0.55
CA ALA A 327 14.84 14.03 1.30
C ALA A 327 14.10 13.06 0.39
N VAL A 328 13.73 11.91 0.92
CA VAL A 328 12.84 10.95 0.25
C VAL A 328 11.49 10.97 0.96
N VAL A 329 10.40 10.72 0.24
CA VAL A 329 9.05 10.73 0.80
C VAL A 329 8.99 9.91 2.10
N GLY A 330 8.37 10.48 3.13
CA GLY A 330 8.32 9.90 4.47
C GLY A 330 9.49 10.28 5.38
N SER A 331 10.56 10.93 4.88
CA SER A 331 11.61 11.53 5.71
C SER A 331 11.02 12.62 6.61
N ALA A 332 11.42 12.63 7.89
CA ALA A 332 11.08 13.68 8.84
C ALA A 332 12.32 14.01 9.68
N ALA A 333 12.57 15.30 9.91
CA ALA A 333 13.71 15.76 10.69
C ALA A 333 13.50 17.14 11.28
N THR A 334 14.11 17.39 12.44
CA THR A 334 14.40 18.75 12.87
C THR A 334 15.67 19.25 12.19
N ILE A 335 15.54 20.26 11.34
CA ILE A 335 16.63 20.91 10.61
C ILE A 335 17.05 22.19 11.35
N VAL A 336 18.34 22.35 11.54
CA VAL A 336 18.96 23.53 12.15
C VAL A 336 19.71 24.32 11.09
N PHE A 337 19.19 25.49 10.75
CA PHE A 337 19.87 26.44 9.88
C PHE A 337 20.85 27.29 10.71
N PRO A 338 22.08 27.48 10.23
CA PRO A 338 23.07 28.31 10.91
C PRO A 338 22.62 29.76 10.92
N ALA A 339 23.10 30.53 11.91
CA ALA A 339 22.94 31.97 11.89
C ALA A 339 23.55 32.52 10.58
N GLY A 340 22.71 33.18 9.79
CA GLY A 340 23.12 33.77 8.51
C GLY A 340 23.65 35.19 8.68
N ILE A 341 24.14 35.75 7.58
CA ILE A 341 24.49 37.16 7.48
C ILE A 341 23.17 37.92 7.31
N LEU A 342 22.90 38.88 8.19
CA LEU A 342 21.77 39.78 8.04
C LEU A 342 21.96 40.63 6.79
N ASN A 343 20.86 40.97 6.13
CA ASN A 343 20.89 41.93 5.03
C ASN A 343 21.55 43.25 5.48
N GLU A 344 22.29 43.93 4.59
CA GLU A 344 23.20 45.04 4.95
C GLU A 344 22.51 46.20 5.69
N ASP A 345 21.19 46.34 5.54
CA ASP A 345 20.37 47.36 6.19
C ASP A 345 19.96 47.02 7.64
N LEU A 346 20.36 45.86 8.17
CA LEU A 346 19.92 45.35 9.48
C LEU A 346 21.07 45.00 10.42
N ASP A 347 21.23 45.80 11.46
CA ASP A 347 22.18 45.53 12.56
C ASP A 347 21.66 44.47 13.57
N ARG A 348 20.34 44.23 13.59
CA ARG A 348 19.70 43.27 14.50
C ARG A 348 18.47 42.62 13.86
N LEU A 349 18.15 41.41 14.32
CA LEU A 349 16.90 40.74 13.96
C LEU A 349 15.70 41.61 14.37
N PRO A 350 14.76 41.92 13.45
CA PRO A 350 13.56 42.69 13.77
C PRO A 350 12.75 42.02 14.88
N ASP A 351 12.08 42.77 15.75
CA ASP A 351 11.27 42.24 16.87
C ASP A 351 9.86 41.79 16.43
N GLU A 352 9.69 41.39 15.17
CA GLU A 352 8.42 40.95 14.59
C GLU A 352 8.39 39.42 14.36
N PRO A 353 7.23 38.83 14.04
CA PRO A 353 7.14 37.45 13.56
C PRO A 353 7.88 37.27 12.24
N LEU A 354 8.84 36.35 12.21
CA LEU A 354 9.59 36.03 11.00
C LEU A 354 9.07 34.74 10.37
N LYS A 355 9.17 34.66 9.05
CA LYS A 355 8.71 33.53 8.24
C LYS A 355 9.89 32.84 7.60
N LEU A 356 10.04 31.54 7.84
CA LEU A 356 10.96 30.70 7.10
C LEU A 356 10.28 30.25 5.80
N VAL A 357 11.00 30.34 4.69
CA VAL A 357 10.55 29.97 3.36
C VAL A 357 11.61 29.09 2.72
N LEU A 358 11.25 27.87 2.34
CA LEU A 358 12.08 26.92 1.61
C LEU A 358 11.62 26.87 0.16
N ILE A 359 12.56 26.73 -0.76
CA ILE A 359 12.27 26.62 -2.20
C ILE A 359 12.97 25.38 -2.74
N ASP A 360 12.23 24.58 -3.50
CA ASP A 360 12.73 23.36 -4.13
C ASP A 360 13.32 23.61 -5.54
N THR A 361 13.75 22.52 -6.18
CA THR A 361 14.23 22.51 -7.57
C THR A 361 13.17 22.91 -8.60
N GLU A 362 11.88 22.73 -8.30
CA GLU A 362 10.77 23.04 -9.21
C GLU A 362 10.21 24.46 -8.99
N GLY A 363 10.71 25.18 -7.97
CA GLY A 363 10.24 26.50 -7.56
C GLY A 363 9.03 26.47 -6.62
N HIS A 364 8.60 25.31 -6.13
CA HIS A 364 7.60 25.23 -5.08
C HIS A 364 8.13 25.82 -3.79
N THR A 365 7.22 26.41 -3.03
CA THR A 365 7.56 27.16 -1.83
C THR A 365 6.87 26.55 -0.62
N PHE A 366 7.66 26.17 0.39
CA PHE A 366 7.18 25.67 1.68
C PHE A 366 7.48 26.72 2.75
N SER A 367 6.55 27.01 3.66
CA SER A 367 6.80 28.07 4.63
C SER A 367 6.12 27.89 5.97
N THR A 368 6.72 28.47 7.00
CA THR A 368 6.19 28.46 8.37
C THR A 368 6.56 29.73 9.11
N ILE A 369 5.74 30.10 10.09
CA ILE A 369 6.02 31.25 10.97
C ILE A 369 6.88 30.75 12.13
N LEU A 370 7.94 31.50 12.45
CA LEU A 370 8.84 31.19 13.54
C LEU A 370 8.34 31.80 14.84
N SER A 371 8.34 30.98 15.89
CA SER A 371 8.21 31.43 17.27
C SER A 371 9.60 31.80 17.83
N ARG A 372 9.68 32.78 18.73
CA ARG A 372 10.94 33.06 19.45
C ARG A 372 11.02 32.14 20.65
N GLY A 373 12.11 31.38 20.74
CA GLY A 373 12.38 30.47 21.85
C GLY A 373 13.66 30.86 22.58
N ASN A 374 13.63 30.74 23.91
CA ASN A 374 14.86 30.52 24.68
C ASN A 374 15.12 29.00 24.66
N GLU A 375 16.39 28.58 24.61
CA GLU A 375 16.83 27.18 24.47
C GLU A 375 15.98 26.13 25.19
#